data_AF-G3ICY0-F1
#
_entry.id   AF-G3ICY0-F1
#
_cell.length_a   1.000
_cell.length_b   1.000
_cell.length_c   1.000
_cell.angle_alpha   90.00
_cell.angle_beta   90.00
_cell.angle_gamma   90.00
#
_symmetry.space_group_name_H-M   'P 1'
#
loop_
_entity.id
_entity.type
_entity.pdbx_description
1 polymer ?
#
loop_
_entity_poly.entity_id
_entity_poly.type
_entity_poly.pdbx_seq_one_letter_code
_entity_poly.pdbx_strand_id
1 'polypeptide(L)' 'MGNWPGYDLDLFTYPKYYFSDLECVLIPHGILVDRIERLAKDIMKDIGCHDILVLCVLKGGYKFCADLVEHLKNISRNSD' A
#
# COMPACT_ATOMS: atom_id res chain seq x y z
N MET A 1 17.05 -7.02 -12.22
CA MET A 1 16.36 -6.38 -11.06
C MET A 1 17.30 -6.01 -9.90
N GLY A 2 18.62 -6.26 -9.96
CA GLY A 2 19.54 -5.93 -8.86
C GLY A 2 20.11 -4.51 -8.82
N ASN A 3 19.78 -3.64 -9.78
CA ASN A 3 20.44 -2.33 -9.96
C ASN A 3 19.51 -1.13 -9.75
N TRP A 4 18.40 -1.29 -9.01
CA TRP A 4 17.54 -0.13 -8.70
C TRP A 4 18.19 0.68 -7.56
N PRO A 5 18.57 1.95 -7.79
CA PRO A 5 19.31 2.73 -6.80
C PRO A 5 18.43 3.28 -5.66
N GLY A 6 17.09 3.17 -5.76
CA GLY A 6 16.18 3.88 -4.86
C GLY A 6 16.09 5.38 -5.20
N TYR A 7 15.31 6.11 -4.41
CA TYR A 7 15.24 7.56 -4.46
C TYR A 7 16.01 8.19 -3.30
N ASP A 8 16.59 9.37 -3.56
CA ASP A 8 17.25 10.18 -2.54
C ASP A 8 16.27 10.62 -1.43
N LEU A 9 16.71 10.53 -0.17
CA LEU A 9 15.92 10.89 1.01
C LEU A 9 15.58 12.38 1.05
N ASP A 10 16.46 13.24 0.51
CA ASP A 10 16.28 14.69 0.53
C ASP A 10 15.12 15.18 -0.35
N LEU A 11 14.61 14.32 -1.23
CA LEU A 11 13.46 14.60 -2.09
C LEU A 11 12.10 14.33 -1.40
N PHE A 12 12.10 13.76 -0.20
CA PHE A 12 10.88 13.33 0.50
C PHE A 12 10.82 13.83 1.95
N THR A 13 9.61 13.80 2.51
CA THR A 13 9.42 14.01 3.94
C THR A 13 9.38 12.65 4.67
N TYR A 14 10.12 12.56 5.77
CA TYR A 14 10.17 11.38 6.62
C TYR A 14 10.49 11.78 8.08
N PRO A 15 10.29 10.89 9.07
CA PRO A 15 10.51 11.24 10.47
C PRO A 15 11.96 11.62 10.76
N LYS A 16 12.16 12.82 11.34
CA LYS A 16 13.50 13.42 11.53
C LYS A 16 14.44 12.59 12.42
N TYR A 17 13.90 11.78 13.32
CA TYR A 17 14.71 10.91 14.18
C TYR A 17 15.36 9.73 13.43
N TYR A 18 15.08 9.56 12.13
CA TYR A 18 15.72 8.56 11.25
C TYR A 18 16.74 9.15 10.26
N PHE A 19 17.14 10.42 10.39
CA PHE A 19 17.94 11.14 9.38
C PHE A 19 19.26 10.45 8.97
N SER A 20 19.83 9.60 9.82
CA SER A 20 21.08 8.88 9.55
C SER A 20 20.92 7.35 9.57
N ASP A 21 19.68 6.86 9.67
CA ASP A 21 19.39 5.43 9.82
C ASP A 21 18.89 4.80 8.51
N LEU A 22 18.65 5.60 7.48
CA LEU A 22 18.10 5.17 6.20
C LEU A 22 19.10 5.45 5.07
N GLU A 23 19.17 4.54 4.10
CA GLU A 23 20.05 4.66 2.93
C GLU A 23 19.34 5.37 1.76
N CYS A 24 18.11 4.97 1.44
CA CYS A 24 17.31 5.53 0.36
C CYS A 24 15.81 5.24 0.58
N VAL A 25 14.94 5.90 -0.21
CA VAL A 25 13.54 5.50 -0.35
C VAL A 25 13.44 4.45 -1.45
N LEU A 26 13.15 3.19 -1.09
CA LEU A 26 12.98 2.15 -2.11
C LEU A 26 11.67 2.31 -2.90
N ILE A 27 10.58 2.56 -2.18
CA ILE A 27 9.24 2.76 -2.74
C ILE A 27 8.56 3.92 -1.99
N PRO A 28 8.26 5.04 -2.66
CA PRO A 28 7.51 6.14 -2.09
C PRO A 28 6.10 5.71 -1.67
N HIS A 29 5.58 6.32 -0.60
CA HIS A 29 4.24 6.02 -0.09
C HIS A 29 3.14 6.18 -1.14
N GLY A 30 3.21 7.22 -2.00
CA GLY A 30 2.21 7.44 -3.06
C GLY A 30 2.13 6.27 -4.04
N ILE A 31 3.28 5.76 -4.50
CA ILE A 31 3.33 4.60 -5.42
C ILE A 31 2.75 3.35 -4.76
N LEU A 32 2.98 3.15 -3.46
CA LEU A 32 2.37 2.06 -2.70
C LEU A 32 0.84 2.19 -2.70
N VAL A 33 0.31 3.37 -2.40
CA VAL A 33 -1.15 3.63 -2.38
C VAL A 33 -1.77 3.38 -3.76
N ASP A 34 -1.17 3.91 -4.83
CA ASP A 34 -1.65 3.70 -6.21
C ASP A 34 -1.67 2.20 -6.57
N ARG A 35 -0.66 1.44 -6.10
CA ARG A 35 -0.59 0.01 -6.34
C ARG A 35 -1.65 -0.74 -5.53
N ILE A 36 -1.88 -0.36 -4.27
CA ILE A 36 -2.93 -0.95 -3.42
C ILE A 36 -4.31 -0.68 -4.02
N GLU A 37 -4.58 0.51 -4.56
CA GLU A 37 -5.84 0.82 -5.24
C GLU A 37 -6.06 -0.12 -6.42
N ARG A 38 -5.03 -0.35 -7.25
CA ARG A 38 -5.12 -1.31 -8.36
C ARG A 38 -5.38 -2.73 -7.87
N LEU A 39 -4.67 -3.17 -6.83
CA LEU A 39 -4.86 -4.50 -6.24
C LEU A 39 -6.29 -4.67 -5.70
N ALA A 40 -6.87 -3.64 -5.09
CA ALA A 40 -8.26 -3.68 -4.63
C ALA A 40 -9.24 -3.89 -5.80
N LYS A 41 -9.03 -3.20 -6.93
CA LYS A 41 -9.84 -3.39 -8.15
C LYS A 41 -9.71 -4.80 -8.71
N ASP A 42 -8.49 -5.34 -8.72
CA ASP A 42 -8.23 -6.70 -9.19
C ASP A 42 -8.92 -7.75 -8.29
N ILE A 43 -8.83 -7.60 -6.96
CA ILE A 43 -9.53 -8.46 -5.99
C ILE A 43 -11.05 -8.39 -6.16
N MET A 44 -11.62 -7.18 -6.27
CA MET A 44 -13.07 -7.01 -6.46
C MET A 44 -13.56 -7.61 -7.78
N LYS A 45 -12.74 -7.54 -8.83
CA LYS A 45 -13.05 -8.17 -10.11
C LYS A 45 -13.10 -9.70 -10.01
N ASP A 46 -12.18 -10.28 -9.23
CA ASP A 46 -12.02 -11.74 -9.18
C ASP A 46 -13.00 -12.40 -8.18
N ILE A 47 -13.25 -11.77 -7.03
CA ILE A 47 -14.04 -12.37 -5.94
C ILE A 47 -15.10 -11.45 -5.31
N GLY A 48 -15.31 -10.23 -5.85
CA GLY A 48 -16.18 -9.22 -5.23
C GLY A 48 -17.68 -9.52 -5.21
N CYS A 49 -18.13 -10.59 -5.87
CA CYS A 49 -19.53 -11.06 -5.82
C CYS A 49 -19.83 -11.97 -4.61
N HIS A 50 -18.86 -12.24 -3.75
CA HIS A 50 -19.00 -13.05 -2.54
C HIS A 50 -18.64 -12.25 -1.30
N ASP A 51 -19.07 -12.71 -0.13
CA ASP A 51 -18.60 -12.16 1.14
C ASP A 51 -17.09 -12.40 1.31
N ILE A 52 -16.34 -11.32 1.56
CA ILE A 52 -14.88 -11.37 1.71
C ILE A 52 -14.51 -11.31 3.19
N LEU A 53 -13.81 -12.34 3.67
CA LEU A 53 -13.14 -12.32 4.98
C LEU A 53 -11.67 -11.92 4.82
N VAL A 54 -11.28 -10.80 5.43
CA VAL A 54 -9.89 -10.32 5.42
C VAL A 54 -9.16 -10.77 6.68
N LEU A 55 -8.11 -11.58 6.52
CA LEU A 55 -7.23 -12.01 7.62
C LEU A 55 -5.89 -11.24 7.56
N CYS A 56 -5.69 -10.31 8.50
CA CYS A 56 -4.45 -9.54 8.59
C CYS A 56 -3.37 -10.31 9.36
N VAL A 57 -2.24 -10.59 8.71
CA VAL A 57 -1.06 -11.18 9.37
C VAL A 57 -0.22 -10.08 10.01
N LEU A 58 -0.22 -10.04 11.34
CA LEU A 58 0.44 -9.02 12.14
C LEU A 58 1.93 -9.33 12.40
N LYS A 59 2.76 -8.32 12.71
CA LYS A 59 2.43 -6.88 12.87
C LYS A 59 2.59 -6.06 11.60
N GLY A 60 3.58 -6.40 10.77
CA GLY A 60 3.95 -5.61 9.59
C GLY A 60 2.84 -5.45 8.53
N GLY A 61 1.86 -6.36 8.49
CA GLY A 61 0.74 -6.30 7.55
C GLY A 61 -0.33 -5.26 7.89
N TYR A 62 -0.31 -4.63 9.08
CA TYR A 62 -1.43 -3.79 9.53
C TYR A 62 -1.70 -2.62 8.58
N LYS A 63 -0.66 -1.92 8.12
CA LYS A 63 -0.81 -0.70 7.31
C LYS A 63 -1.33 -1.03 5.92
N PHE A 64 -0.71 -2.02 5.26
CA PHE A 64 -1.17 -2.55 3.97
C PHE A 64 -2.62 -3.05 4.06
N CYS A 65 -2.95 -3.84 5.07
CA CYS A 65 -4.29 -4.39 5.23
C CYS A 65 -5.33 -3.29 5.45
N ALA A 66 -5.03 -2.28 6.27
CA ALA A 66 -5.92 -1.16 6.50
C ALA A 66 -6.18 -0.37 5.21
N ASP A 67 -5.11 -0.03 4.49
CA ASP A 67 -5.21 0.73 3.24
C ASP A 67 -5.96 -0.07 2.16
N LEU A 68 -5.68 -1.38 2.03
CA LEU A 68 -6.38 -2.27 1.11
C LEU A 68 -7.88 -2.36 1.41
N VAL A 69 -8.25 -2.57 2.67
CA VAL A 69 -9.65 -2.66 3.10
C VAL A 69 -10.39 -1.35 2.83
N GLU A 70 -9.74 -0.20 3.01
CA GLU A 70 -10.35 1.09 2.69
C GLU A 70 -10.64 1.24 1.19
N HIS A 71 -9.70 0.82 0.32
CA HIS A 71 -9.93 0.81 -1.12
C HIS A 71 -11.03 -0.18 -1.53
N LEU A 72 -11.10 -1.38 -0.94
CA LEU A 72 -12.19 -2.34 -1.19
C LEU A 72 -13.56 -1.74 -0.83
N LYS A 73 -13.70 -1.09 0.34
CA LYS A 73 -14.93 -0.41 0.76
C LYS A 73 -15.32 0.74 -0.18
N ASN A 74 -14.35 1.49 -0.68
CA ASN A 74 -14.62 2.60 -1.59
C ASN A 74 -15.15 2.11 -2.94
N ILE A 75 -14.64 0.98 -3.44
CA ILE A 75 -15.14 0.36 -4.67
C ILE A 75 -16.56 -0.16 -4.48
N SER A 76 -16.84 -0.84 -3.36
CA SER A 76 -18.18 -1.39 -3.11
C SER A 76 -19.25 -0.31 -3.03
N ARG A 77 -18.96 0.82 -2.38
CA ARG A 77 -19.89 1.98 -2.29
C ARG A 77 -20.21 2.64 -3.63
N ASN A 78 -19.30 2.58 -4.59
CA ASN A 78 -19.47 3.20 -5.91
C ASN A 78 -20.11 2.25 -6.93
N SER A 79 -20.43 1.01 -6.53
CA SER A 79 -21.04 -0.01 -7.38
C SER A 79 -22.57 -0.07 -7.24
N ASP A 80 -23.12 0.66 -6.26
CA ASP A 80 -24.55 0.98 -6.09
C ASP A 80 -24.90 2.28 -6.84
#